data_AF-C6BVW4-F1
#
_entry.id   AF-C6BVW4-F1
#
_cell.length_a   1.000
_cell.length_b   1.000
_cell.length_c   1.000
_cell.angle_alpha   90.00
_cell.angle_beta   90.00
_cell.angle_gamma   90.00
#
_symmetry.space_group_name_H-M   'P 1'
#
loop_
_entity.id
_entity.type
_entity.pdbx_description
1 polymer ?
#
loop_
_entity_poly.entity_id
_entity_poly.type
_entity_poly.pdbx_seq_one_letter_code
_entity_poly.pdbx_strand_id
1 'polypeptide(L)'
;MKKLKDTTDKPKDIIEYKVWFEKKFDISSTQMENRYEATSKHIRDHFLESHVWSNLVKNYPEYIDEYSTKHSYHLFKDDSPPDIFIKPYESFIEKTYRKNVIQNKNWPLPPDSGWISLEKGFSIIKDIVRTTITVKYLDGVNYIVEKYKELVEECTESNCHIDYEARDEGYYAVHLELREELQLVNSDWETYKCLCSFEVQISTQLQEVLKKLLHNHYEKNRLEAKIDDEWKWNYESSEFSVNYLGHILHYVEGMIMEIRNKQGEN
;
A
#
# COMPACT_ATOMS: atom_id res chain seq x y z
N MET A 1 17.83 -16.33 -37.04
CA MET A 1 18.10 -15.12 -36.23
C MET A 1 16.86 -14.23 -36.24
N LYS A 2 16.08 -14.20 -35.15
CA LYS A 2 14.98 -13.23 -35.00
C LYS A 2 15.61 -11.84 -34.87
N LYS A 3 15.30 -10.92 -35.79
CA LYS A 3 15.67 -9.51 -35.65
C LYS A 3 15.07 -9.00 -34.35
N LEU A 4 15.93 -8.59 -33.42
CA LEU A 4 15.55 -7.92 -32.18
C LEU A 4 14.87 -6.60 -32.58
N LYS A 5 13.60 -6.45 -32.21
CA LYS A 5 12.87 -5.19 -32.33
C LYS A 5 13.62 -4.07 -31.61
N ASP A 6 13.62 -2.90 -32.24
CA ASP A 6 14.15 -1.66 -31.70
C ASP A 6 13.53 -1.35 -30.32
N THR A 7 14.33 -0.88 -29.37
CA THR A 7 13.95 -0.67 -27.95
C THR A 7 13.02 0.54 -27.74
N THR A 8 12.51 1.12 -28.82
CA THR A 8 11.61 2.28 -28.85
C THR A 8 10.12 1.90 -28.83
N ASP A 9 9.79 0.65 -29.16
CA ASP A 9 8.40 0.18 -29.12
C ASP A 9 7.87 0.20 -27.67
N LYS A 10 6.76 0.91 -27.45
CA LYS A 10 6.08 0.95 -26.16
C LYS A 10 5.61 -0.46 -25.79
N PRO A 11 6.01 -1.01 -24.62
CA PRO A 11 5.53 -2.33 -24.19
C PRO A 11 4.02 -2.35 -24.12
N LYS A 12 3.39 -3.37 -24.71
CA LYS A 12 1.93 -3.52 -24.77
C LYS A 12 1.37 -4.29 -23.58
N ASP A 13 2.19 -5.14 -22.99
CA ASP A 13 1.83 -5.98 -21.87
C ASP A 13 3.02 -6.15 -20.91
N ILE A 14 2.76 -6.84 -19.79
CA ILE A 14 3.75 -7.07 -18.75
C ILE A 14 4.93 -7.94 -19.23
N ILE A 15 4.72 -8.83 -20.21
CA ILE A 15 5.75 -9.73 -20.73
C ILE A 15 6.73 -8.94 -21.59
N GLU A 16 6.23 -8.12 -22.51
CA GLU A 16 7.05 -7.19 -23.29
C GLU A 16 7.77 -6.19 -22.37
N TYR A 17 7.11 -5.75 -21.29
CA TYR A 17 7.71 -4.83 -20.33
C TYR A 17 8.90 -5.43 -19.59
N LYS A 18 8.81 -6.68 -19.12
CA LYS A 18 9.95 -7.35 -18.47
C LYS A 18 11.18 -7.38 -19.38
N VAL A 19 11.00 -7.76 -20.65
CA VAL A 19 12.09 -7.78 -21.65
C VAL A 19 12.64 -6.37 -21.91
N TRP A 20 11.78 -5.35 -21.96
CA TRP A 20 12.20 -3.97 -22.10
C TRP A 20 12.99 -3.50 -20.87
N PHE A 21 12.53 -3.83 -19.67
CA PHE A 21 13.11 -3.41 -18.40
C PHE A 21 14.51 -4.00 -18.22
N GLU A 22 14.68 -5.30 -18.47
CA GLU A 22 15.99 -5.96 -18.43
C GLU A 22 17.00 -5.28 -19.35
N LYS A 23 16.60 -4.98 -20.60
CA LYS A 23 17.47 -4.30 -21.57
C LYS A 23 17.75 -2.85 -21.19
N LYS A 24 16.76 -2.15 -20.63
CA LYS A 24 16.86 -0.73 -20.29
C LYS A 24 17.85 -0.49 -19.15
N PHE A 25 17.91 -1.43 -18.20
CA PHE A 25 18.73 -1.32 -16.99
C PHE A 25 19.89 -2.32 -16.93
N ASP A 26 20.11 -3.08 -18.02
CA ASP A 26 21.18 -4.07 -18.16
C ASP A 26 21.27 -5.07 -16.99
N ILE A 27 20.12 -5.65 -16.63
CA ILE A 27 19.99 -6.58 -15.50
C ILE A 27 19.04 -7.71 -15.86
N SER A 28 19.41 -8.96 -15.53
CA SER A 28 18.54 -10.12 -15.77
C SER A 28 17.42 -10.24 -14.74
N SER A 29 16.27 -10.81 -15.12
CA SER A 29 15.12 -11.00 -14.24
C SER A 29 15.47 -11.76 -12.96
N THR A 30 16.27 -12.83 -13.05
CA THR A 30 16.66 -13.64 -11.88
C THR A 30 17.55 -12.86 -10.91
N GLN A 31 18.50 -12.07 -11.42
CA GLN A 31 19.32 -11.20 -10.56
C GLN A 31 18.47 -10.13 -9.87
N MET A 32 17.51 -9.57 -10.61
CA MET A 32 16.60 -8.56 -10.10
C MET A 32 15.70 -9.08 -8.99
N GLU A 33 15.11 -10.25 -9.18
CA GLU A 33 14.25 -10.90 -8.19
C GLU A 33 15.02 -11.20 -6.90
N ASN A 34 16.15 -11.91 -7.01
CA ASN A 34 16.99 -12.23 -5.86
C ASN A 34 17.42 -10.98 -5.08
N ARG A 35 17.79 -9.91 -5.81
CA ARG A 35 18.21 -8.65 -5.20
C ARG A 35 17.04 -7.89 -4.59
N TYR A 36 15.89 -7.90 -5.25
CA TYR A 36 14.66 -7.34 -4.71
C TYR A 36 14.30 -8.01 -3.39
N GLU A 37 14.30 -9.34 -3.34
CA GLU A 37 13.98 -10.12 -2.15
C GLU A 37 14.97 -9.86 -1.00
N ALA A 38 16.27 -9.90 -1.29
CA ALA A 38 17.30 -9.63 -0.28
C ALA A 38 17.20 -8.20 0.28
N THR A 39 17.03 -7.21 -0.60
CA THR A 39 16.96 -5.79 -0.21
C THR A 39 15.67 -5.48 0.53
N SER A 40 14.52 -5.95 0.05
CA SER A 40 13.23 -5.74 0.71
C SER A 40 13.15 -6.45 2.06
N LYS A 41 13.80 -7.61 2.22
CA LYS A 41 13.97 -8.26 3.52
C LYS A 41 14.80 -7.40 4.48
N HIS A 42 15.92 -6.86 4.03
CA HIS A 42 16.73 -5.95 4.84
C HIS A 42 15.93 -4.70 5.28
N ILE A 43 15.18 -4.10 4.35
CA ILE A 43 14.29 -2.96 4.65
C ILE A 43 13.22 -3.35 5.68
N ARG A 44 12.61 -4.53 5.55
CA ARG A 44 11.62 -5.03 6.51
C ARG A 44 12.23 -5.24 7.89
N ASP A 45 13.39 -5.88 7.97
CA ASP A 45 14.05 -6.19 9.23
C ASP A 45 14.45 -4.88 9.95
N HIS A 46 14.88 -3.86 9.20
CA HIS A 46 15.06 -2.51 9.74
C HIS A 46 13.77 -1.91 10.30
N PHE A 47 12.65 -2.01 9.58
CA PHE A 47 11.36 -1.50 10.06
C PHE A 47 10.88 -2.21 11.33
N LEU A 48 11.09 -3.52 11.42
CA LEU A 48 10.76 -4.33 12.61
C LEU A 48 11.52 -3.83 13.86
N GLU A 49 12.73 -3.32 13.67
CA GLU A 49 13.59 -2.77 14.72
C GLU A 49 13.38 -1.26 14.97
N SER A 50 12.60 -0.58 14.11
CA SER A 50 12.33 0.86 14.25
C SER A 50 11.63 1.17 15.59
N HIS A 51 11.95 2.34 16.15
CA HIS A 51 11.35 2.79 17.40
C HIS A 51 9.83 2.88 17.31
N VAL A 52 9.32 3.44 16.20
CA VAL A 52 7.88 3.59 15.95
C VAL A 52 7.17 2.23 15.95
N TRP A 53 7.67 1.26 15.19
CA TRP A 53 7.02 -0.05 15.10
C TRP A 53 7.14 -0.86 16.39
N SER A 54 8.34 -0.92 16.98
CA SER A 54 8.60 -1.69 18.19
C SER A 54 7.76 -1.17 19.37
N ASN A 55 7.60 0.14 19.52
CA ASN A 55 6.72 0.70 20.56
C ASN A 55 5.23 0.52 20.24
N LEU A 56 4.81 0.60 18.97
CA LEU A 56 3.44 0.27 18.60
C LEU A 56 3.07 -1.17 19.01
N VAL A 57 3.97 -2.12 18.73
CA VAL A 57 3.81 -3.53 19.10
C VAL A 57 3.81 -3.71 20.62
N LYS A 58 4.73 -3.05 21.32
CA LYS A 58 4.83 -3.11 22.79
C LYS A 58 3.59 -2.55 23.49
N ASN A 59 3.06 -1.44 23.01
CA ASN A 59 1.91 -0.73 23.60
C ASN A 59 0.57 -1.30 23.12
N TYR A 60 0.58 -2.29 22.21
CA TYR A 60 -0.63 -2.88 21.64
C TYR A 60 -1.65 -3.37 22.70
N PRO A 61 -1.24 -4.08 23.79
CA PRO A 61 -2.17 -4.47 24.86
C PRO A 61 -2.77 -3.28 25.61
N GLU A 62 -1.96 -2.25 25.88
CA GLU A 62 -2.42 -1.03 26.56
C GLU A 62 -3.45 -0.28 25.70
N TYR A 63 -3.24 -0.23 24.39
CA TYR A 63 -4.20 0.37 23.46
C TYR A 63 -5.54 -0.36 23.46
N ILE A 64 -5.54 -1.70 23.60
CA ILE A 64 -6.76 -2.50 23.76
C ILE A 64 -7.47 -2.14 25.06
N ASP A 65 -6.75 -2.08 26.17
CA ASP A 65 -7.31 -1.81 27.50
C ASP A 65 -7.87 -0.39 27.61
N GLU A 66 -7.12 0.62 27.16
CA GLU A 66 -7.56 2.02 27.14
C GLU A 66 -8.83 2.19 26.30
N TYR A 67 -8.83 1.65 25.09
CA TYR A 67 -9.98 1.75 24.19
C TYR A 67 -11.20 1.01 24.75
N SER A 68 -11.01 -0.21 25.26
CA SER A 68 -12.11 -1.01 25.82
C SER A 68 -12.71 -0.37 27.07
N THR A 69 -11.88 0.27 27.90
CA THR A 69 -12.35 1.02 29.08
C THR A 69 -13.22 2.21 28.69
N LYS A 70 -12.81 2.95 27.65
CA LYS A 70 -13.53 4.15 27.19
C LYS A 70 -14.80 3.81 26.41
N HIS A 71 -14.77 2.74 25.63
CA HIS A 71 -15.80 2.47 24.65
C HIS A 71 -16.65 1.23 24.93
N SER A 72 -16.24 0.34 25.83
CA SER A 72 -16.88 -0.96 26.10
C SER A 72 -16.90 -1.93 24.89
N TYR A 73 -16.07 -1.70 23.88
CA TYR A 73 -15.91 -2.59 22.73
C TYR A 73 -14.43 -2.87 22.45
N HIS A 74 -14.15 -4.03 21.85
CA HIS A 74 -12.81 -4.37 21.39
C HIS A 74 -12.36 -3.43 20.26
N LEU A 75 -11.11 -2.98 20.34
CA LEU A 75 -10.47 -2.11 19.35
C LEU A 75 -10.15 -2.87 18.05
N PHE A 76 -9.35 -3.93 18.16
CA PHE A 76 -8.84 -4.67 17.02
C PHE A 76 -9.73 -5.87 16.66
N LYS A 77 -9.61 -6.31 15.41
CA LYS A 77 -10.17 -7.60 14.97
C LYS A 77 -9.47 -8.77 15.70
N ASP A 78 -8.16 -8.67 15.85
CA ASP A 78 -7.27 -9.66 16.47
C ASP A 78 -6.42 -8.96 17.54
N ASP A 79 -6.23 -9.60 18.70
CA ASP A 79 -5.49 -9.03 19.84
C ASP A 79 -3.95 -9.06 19.65
N SER A 80 -3.47 -9.66 18.57
CA SER A 80 -2.07 -9.63 18.17
C SER A 80 -1.78 -8.49 17.19
N PRO A 81 -0.63 -7.81 17.28
CA PRO A 81 -0.16 -6.91 16.25
C PRO A 81 -0.10 -7.59 14.88
N PRO A 82 -0.35 -6.86 13.77
CA PRO A 82 -0.33 -7.46 12.44
C PRO A 82 1.08 -7.74 11.98
N ASP A 83 1.23 -8.77 11.13
CA ASP A 83 2.48 -9.07 10.46
C ASP A 83 2.87 -7.95 9.48
N ILE A 84 4.18 -7.79 9.27
CA ILE A 84 4.73 -6.94 8.21
C ILE A 84 4.97 -7.78 6.96
N PHE A 85 4.42 -7.32 5.85
CA PHE A 85 4.51 -7.97 4.56
C PHE A 85 5.46 -7.24 3.61
N ILE A 86 6.17 -8.03 2.82
CA ILE A 86 6.93 -7.56 1.66
C ILE A 86 6.05 -7.73 0.43
N LYS A 87 5.93 -6.68 -0.39
CA LYS A 87 5.27 -6.78 -1.69
C LYS A 87 5.99 -7.83 -2.54
N PRO A 88 5.28 -8.80 -3.15
CA PRO A 88 5.92 -9.77 -4.04
C PRO A 88 6.63 -9.10 -5.22
N TYR A 89 7.73 -9.68 -5.69
CA TYR A 89 8.51 -9.16 -6.82
C TYR A 89 7.65 -8.92 -8.07
N GLU A 90 6.77 -9.87 -8.40
CA GLU A 90 5.86 -9.74 -9.54
C GLU A 90 4.94 -8.52 -9.42
N SER A 91 4.35 -8.28 -8.25
CA SER A 91 3.53 -7.10 -7.99
C SER A 91 4.35 -5.80 -8.00
N PHE A 92 5.64 -5.86 -7.62
CA PHE A 92 6.56 -4.74 -7.77
C PHE A 92 6.77 -4.42 -9.26
N ILE A 93 7.08 -5.42 -10.08
CA ILE A 93 7.27 -5.25 -11.53
C ILE A 93 6.00 -4.70 -12.19
N GLU A 94 4.82 -5.22 -11.89
CA GLU A 94 3.55 -4.67 -12.38
C GLU A 94 3.34 -3.19 -11.98
N LYS A 95 3.72 -2.82 -10.75
CA LYS A 95 3.64 -1.43 -10.30
C LYS A 95 4.62 -0.54 -11.05
N THR A 96 5.83 -1.01 -11.34
CA THR A 96 6.76 -0.27 -12.20
C THR A 96 6.25 -0.16 -13.64
N TYR A 97 5.62 -1.21 -14.20
CA TYR A 97 5.02 -1.17 -15.53
C TYR A 97 3.95 -0.08 -15.64
N ARG A 98 3.04 -0.04 -14.65
CA ARG A 98 1.99 0.97 -14.59
C ARG A 98 2.57 2.39 -14.58
N LYS A 99 3.60 2.64 -13.75
CA LYS A 99 4.19 3.97 -13.61
C LYS A 99 5.11 4.36 -14.78
N ASN A 100 5.94 3.45 -15.27
CA ASN A 100 6.92 3.71 -16.33
C ASN A 100 6.28 3.75 -17.73
N VAL A 101 5.19 3.00 -17.96
CA VAL A 101 4.63 2.80 -19.31
C VAL A 101 3.18 3.26 -19.43
N ILE A 102 2.27 2.74 -18.61
CA ILE A 102 0.83 3.00 -18.76
C ILE A 102 0.51 4.45 -18.41
N GLN A 103 0.97 4.92 -17.24
CA GLN A 103 0.73 6.26 -16.72
C GLN A 103 1.74 7.30 -17.24
N ASN A 104 2.78 6.86 -17.96
CA ASN A 104 3.79 7.74 -18.51
C ASN A 104 3.27 8.44 -19.77
N LYS A 105 2.85 9.70 -19.60
CA LYS A 105 2.41 10.60 -20.67
C LYS A 105 3.55 11.07 -21.58
N ASN A 106 4.81 10.92 -21.15
CA ASN A 106 6.00 11.43 -21.84
C ASN A 106 6.69 10.37 -22.72
N TRP A 107 6.12 9.17 -22.87
CA TRP A 107 6.76 8.10 -23.64
C TRP A 107 7.22 8.56 -25.05
N PRO A 108 8.44 8.23 -25.52
CA PRO A 108 9.43 7.30 -24.93
C PRO A 108 10.40 7.93 -23.93
N LEU A 109 10.18 9.16 -23.50
CA LEU A 109 10.96 9.81 -22.44
C LEU A 109 10.51 9.28 -21.06
N PRO A 110 11.37 9.41 -20.03
CA PRO A 110 11.00 9.05 -18.67
C PRO A 110 9.74 9.81 -18.20
N PRO A 111 8.96 9.22 -17.28
CA PRO A 111 7.93 9.97 -16.56
C PRO A 111 8.58 11.08 -15.71
N ASP A 112 7.80 12.02 -15.20
CA ASP A 112 8.31 13.18 -14.44
C ASP A 112 9.13 12.75 -13.21
N SER A 113 8.81 11.60 -12.61
CA SER A 113 9.57 11.00 -11.51
C SER A 113 10.89 10.34 -11.95
N GLY A 114 11.25 10.40 -13.23
CA GLY A 114 12.29 9.58 -13.85
C GLY A 114 11.89 8.11 -13.98
N TRP A 115 12.67 7.33 -14.73
CA TRP A 115 12.47 5.88 -14.81
C TRP A 115 12.60 5.23 -13.43
N ILE A 116 11.65 4.36 -13.10
CA ILE A 116 11.68 3.58 -11.87
C ILE A 116 12.48 2.30 -12.15
N SER A 117 13.78 2.31 -11.83
CA SER A 117 14.64 1.12 -11.79
C SER A 117 14.38 0.29 -10.53
N LEU A 118 15.12 -0.80 -10.32
CA LEU A 118 15.08 -1.55 -9.06
C LEU A 118 15.47 -0.66 -7.87
N GLU A 119 16.62 0.01 -7.94
CA GLU A 119 17.15 0.89 -6.90
C GLU A 119 16.21 2.04 -6.61
N LYS A 120 15.75 2.71 -7.68
CA LYS A 120 14.83 3.84 -7.55
C LYS A 120 13.45 3.40 -7.06
N GLY A 121 13.09 2.15 -7.33
CA GLY A 121 11.86 1.53 -6.85
C GLY A 121 11.73 1.60 -5.33
N PHE A 122 12.82 1.37 -4.58
CA PHE A 122 12.82 1.40 -3.11
C PHE A 122 12.50 2.77 -2.51
N SER A 123 12.75 3.86 -3.24
CA SER A 123 12.43 5.23 -2.79
C SER A 123 11.11 5.76 -3.35
N ILE A 124 10.60 5.21 -4.45
CA ILE A 124 9.39 5.70 -5.12
C ILE A 124 8.14 4.88 -4.76
N ILE A 125 8.29 3.59 -4.51
CA ILE A 125 7.16 2.69 -4.23
C ILE A 125 6.98 2.58 -2.72
N LYS A 126 5.97 3.27 -2.23
CA LYS A 126 5.66 3.46 -0.81
C LYS A 126 5.35 2.17 -0.04
N ASP A 127 4.83 1.17 -0.73
CA ASP A 127 4.21 -0.03 -0.16
C ASP A 127 5.03 -1.31 -0.43
N ILE A 128 6.36 -1.19 -0.54
CA ILE A 128 7.25 -2.36 -0.63
C ILE A 128 7.25 -3.12 0.68
N VAL A 129 7.45 -2.42 1.80
CA VAL A 129 7.27 -2.95 3.16
C VAL A 129 6.02 -2.31 3.71
N ARG A 130 5.05 -3.13 4.10
CA ARG A 130 3.72 -2.66 4.48
C ARG A 130 3.05 -3.55 5.50
N THR A 131 2.11 -3.00 6.23
CA THR A 131 1.22 -3.74 7.13
C THR A 131 -0.18 -3.14 7.13
N THR A 132 -1.14 -3.85 7.71
CA THR A 132 -2.52 -3.40 7.84
C THR A 132 -3.02 -3.68 9.24
N ILE A 133 -3.29 -2.62 10.01
CA ILE A 133 -3.94 -2.68 11.31
C ILE A 133 -5.46 -2.68 11.05
N THR A 134 -6.12 -3.75 11.49
CA THR A 134 -7.57 -3.92 11.31
C THR A 134 -8.31 -3.64 12.61
N VAL A 135 -9.07 -2.56 12.65
CA VAL A 135 -9.92 -2.19 13.79
C VAL A 135 -11.36 -2.63 13.56
N LYS A 136 -12.17 -2.76 14.62
CA LYS A 136 -13.58 -3.16 14.48
C LYS A 136 -14.49 -2.06 13.95
N TYR A 137 -14.20 -0.81 14.32
CA TYR A 137 -15.09 0.32 14.13
C TYR A 137 -14.34 1.56 13.63
N LEU A 138 -15.08 2.49 13.01
CA LEU A 138 -14.53 3.70 12.38
C LEU A 138 -13.77 4.61 13.35
N ASP A 139 -14.23 4.75 14.58
CA ASP A 139 -13.55 5.54 15.61
C ASP A 139 -12.22 4.92 16.06
N GLY A 140 -12.11 3.59 16.01
CA GLY A 140 -10.85 2.88 16.21
C GLY A 140 -9.77 3.28 15.20
N VAL A 141 -10.15 3.68 13.98
CA VAL A 141 -9.20 4.17 12.97
C VAL A 141 -8.52 5.44 13.46
N ASN A 142 -9.31 6.44 13.87
CA ASN A 142 -8.80 7.69 14.38
C ASN A 142 -7.98 7.48 15.66
N TYR A 143 -8.45 6.61 16.55
CA TYR A 143 -7.72 6.28 17.77
C TYR A 143 -6.30 5.77 17.49
N ILE A 144 -6.13 4.82 16.57
CA ILE A 144 -4.80 4.31 16.20
C ILE A 144 -3.97 5.33 15.45
N VAL A 145 -4.58 6.17 14.60
CA VAL A 145 -3.86 7.26 13.93
C VAL A 145 -3.23 8.21 14.95
N GLU A 146 -3.96 8.58 16.00
CA GLU A 146 -3.42 9.45 17.05
C GLU A 146 -2.30 8.76 17.84
N LYS A 147 -2.47 7.49 18.25
CA LYS A 147 -1.39 6.73 18.90
C LYS A 147 -0.15 6.60 18.02
N TYR A 148 -0.32 6.42 16.71
CA TYR A 148 0.80 6.36 15.79
C TYR A 148 1.52 7.71 15.65
N LYS A 149 0.77 8.81 15.60
CA LYS A 149 1.35 10.18 15.59
C LYS A 149 2.18 10.43 16.84
N GLU A 150 1.66 10.09 18.02
CA GLU A 150 2.38 10.22 19.29
C GLU A 150 3.75 9.51 19.23
N LEU A 151 3.77 8.26 18.74
CA LEU A 151 5.02 7.49 18.58
C LEU A 151 6.00 8.10 17.58
N VAL A 152 5.50 8.73 16.51
CA VAL A 152 6.35 9.43 15.53
C VAL A 152 6.89 10.73 16.12
N GLU A 153 6.09 11.49 16.86
CA GLU A 153 6.51 12.75 17.49
C GLU A 153 7.60 12.53 18.55
N GLU A 154 7.59 11.38 19.22
CA GLU A 154 8.66 10.95 20.12
C GLU A 154 9.97 10.61 19.38
N CYS A 155 9.91 10.36 18.06
CA CYS A 155 11.05 10.08 17.18
C CYS A 155 11.47 11.31 16.38
N THR A 156 12.52 12.02 16.81
CA THR A 156 12.99 13.23 16.12
C THR A 156 13.53 13.00 14.69
N GLU A 157 13.79 11.75 14.32
CA GLU A 157 14.43 11.37 13.04
C GLU A 157 13.43 10.89 11.97
N SER A 158 12.16 10.73 12.34
CA SER A 158 11.15 10.08 11.49
C SER A 158 10.16 11.10 10.93
N ASN A 159 9.94 11.06 9.61
CA ASN A 159 8.84 11.81 9.00
C ASN A 159 7.68 10.86 8.69
N CYS A 160 6.48 11.22 9.12
CA CYS A 160 5.25 10.51 8.80
C CYS A 160 4.33 11.37 7.95
N HIS A 161 3.82 10.80 6.86
CA HIS A 161 2.73 11.38 6.08
C HIS A 161 1.45 10.58 6.31
N ILE A 162 0.34 11.28 6.49
CA ILE A 162 -0.96 10.68 6.81
C ILE A 162 -1.93 11.07 5.71
N ASP A 163 -2.49 10.05 5.05
CA ASP A 163 -3.47 10.21 3.97
C ASP A 163 -4.76 9.48 4.32
N TYR A 164 -5.86 10.25 4.39
CA TYR A 164 -7.20 9.70 4.58
C TYR A 164 -7.77 9.38 3.21
N GLU A 165 -7.48 8.18 2.72
CA GLU A 165 -7.89 7.76 1.38
C GLU A 165 -9.37 7.35 1.39
N ALA A 166 -10.16 8.03 0.56
CA ALA A 166 -11.53 7.64 0.23
C ALA A 166 -11.69 7.77 -1.30
N ARG A 167 -11.97 6.66 -1.97
CA ARG A 167 -12.08 6.58 -3.42
C ARG A 167 -13.51 6.48 -3.88
N ASP A 168 -13.76 6.94 -5.10
CA ASP A 168 -15.07 6.84 -5.77
C ASP A 168 -15.58 5.40 -5.85
N GLU A 169 -14.68 4.41 -5.93
CA GLU A 169 -15.02 2.99 -5.95
C GLU A 169 -15.49 2.44 -4.58
N GLY A 170 -15.65 3.30 -3.56
CA GLY A 170 -16.13 2.92 -2.23
C GLY A 170 -15.04 2.33 -1.33
N TYR A 171 -13.78 2.40 -1.75
CA TYR A 171 -12.64 2.04 -0.90
C TYR A 171 -12.26 3.20 0.04
N TYR A 172 -12.13 2.92 1.32
CA TYR A 172 -11.58 3.85 2.32
C TYR A 172 -10.59 3.16 3.26
N ALA A 173 -9.55 3.88 3.67
CA ALA A 173 -8.58 3.51 4.71
C ALA A 173 -7.71 4.72 5.05
N VAL A 174 -7.04 4.71 6.20
CA VAL A 174 -5.96 5.67 6.48
C VAL A 174 -4.63 5.03 6.13
N HIS A 175 -3.80 5.75 5.37
CA HIS A 175 -2.46 5.33 4.98
C HIS A 175 -1.45 6.19 5.73
N LEU A 176 -0.63 5.55 6.55
CA LEU A 176 0.48 6.18 7.26
C LEU A 176 1.77 5.78 6.54
N GLU A 177 2.53 6.77 6.08
CA GLU A 177 3.78 6.57 5.36
C GLU A 177 4.93 7.10 6.22
N LEU A 178 5.67 6.18 6.84
CA LEU A 178 6.92 6.47 7.55
C LEU A 178 8.08 6.46 6.55
N ARG A 179 8.97 7.45 6.61
CA ARG A 179 10.17 7.50 5.76
C ARG A 179 11.46 7.57 6.59
N GLU A 180 12.39 6.67 6.28
CA GLU A 180 13.70 6.59 6.94
C GLU A 180 14.82 6.40 5.90
N GLU A 181 15.99 6.95 6.19
CA GLU A 181 17.17 6.82 5.32
C GLU A 181 17.95 5.54 5.68
N LEU A 182 18.03 4.60 4.73
CA LEU A 182 18.74 3.33 4.89
C LEU A 182 19.96 3.28 3.99
N GLN A 183 20.96 2.51 4.40
CA GLN A 183 22.11 2.15 3.56
C GLN A 183 21.83 0.85 2.83
N LEU A 184 21.67 0.92 1.51
CA LEU A 184 21.40 -0.23 0.65
C LEU A 184 22.60 -0.51 -0.25
N VAL A 185 22.62 -1.68 -0.89
CA VAL A 185 23.71 -2.10 -1.80
C VAL A 185 23.21 -2.07 -3.26
N ASN A 186 23.97 -1.41 -4.14
CA ASN A 186 23.64 -1.29 -5.57
C ASN A 186 24.06 -2.55 -6.38
N SER A 187 23.88 -2.55 -7.70
CA SER A 187 24.32 -3.67 -8.57
C SER A 187 25.84 -3.88 -8.56
N ASP A 188 26.58 -2.80 -8.30
CA ASP A 188 28.04 -2.74 -8.32
C ASP A 188 28.64 -3.05 -6.94
N TRP A 189 27.82 -3.54 -6.00
CA TRP A 189 28.20 -3.81 -4.59
C TRP A 189 28.62 -2.57 -3.79
N GLU A 190 28.24 -1.38 -4.26
CA GLU A 190 28.49 -0.14 -3.56
C GLU A 190 27.32 0.21 -2.64
N THR A 191 27.64 0.76 -1.48
CA THR A 191 26.63 1.26 -0.55
C THR A 191 26.10 2.62 -1.00
N TYR A 192 24.79 2.80 -0.98
CA TYR A 192 24.13 4.08 -1.24
C TYR A 192 23.05 4.35 -0.21
N LYS A 193 22.76 5.64 0.01
CA LYS A 193 21.66 6.08 0.86
C LYS A 193 20.34 6.06 0.08
N CYS A 194 19.32 5.47 0.66
CA CYS A 194 17.98 5.39 0.09
C CYS A 194 16.96 5.82 1.14
N LEU A 195 16.12 6.81 0.80
CA LEU A 195 14.97 7.16 1.62
C LEU A 195 13.85 6.14 1.35
N CYS A 196 13.76 5.12 2.19
CA CYS A 196 12.76 4.06 2.08
C CYS A 196 11.46 4.50 2.74
N SER A 197 10.34 3.97 2.23
CA SER A 197 9.01 4.21 2.80
C SER A 197 8.43 2.92 3.37
N PHE A 198 7.75 3.04 4.50
CA PHE A 198 7.01 1.96 5.16
C PHE A 198 5.54 2.37 5.27
N GLU A 199 4.65 1.53 4.73
CA GLU A 199 3.21 1.83 4.70
C GLU A 199 2.47 1.07 5.81
N VAL A 200 1.85 1.80 6.74
CA VAL A 200 0.91 1.24 7.72
C VAL A 200 -0.50 1.67 7.32
N GLN A 201 -1.30 0.73 6.81
CA GLN A 201 -2.71 0.97 6.53
C GLN A 201 -3.53 0.71 7.79
N ILE A 202 -4.51 1.57 8.07
CA ILE A 202 -5.50 1.36 9.13
C ILE A 202 -6.88 1.33 8.48
N SER A 203 -7.61 0.24 8.69
CA SER A 203 -8.89 -0.02 8.03
C SER A 203 -9.82 -0.77 8.98
N THR A 204 -11.12 -0.71 8.71
CA THR A 204 -12.10 -1.44 9.51
C THR A 204 -12.17 -2.91 9.09
N GLN A 205 -12.66 -3.75 9.99
CA GLN A 205 -12.85 -5.17 9.74
C GLN A 205 -13.75 -5.41 8.54
N LEU A 206 -14.87 -4.69 8.44
CA LEU A 206 -15.81 -4.90 7.34
C LEU A 206 -15.21 -4.43 6.01
N GLN A 207 -14.46 -3.32 6.03
CA GLN A 207 -13.79 -2.82 4.85
C GLN A 207 -12.70 -3.77 4.35
N GLU A 208 -11.94 -4.42 5.25
CA GLU A 208 -10.97 -5.45 4.85
C GLU A 208 -11.62 -6.73 4.33
N VAL A 209 -12.80 -7.10 4.86
CA VAL A 209 -13.59 -8.21 4.28
C VAL A 209 -14.01 -7.88 2.86
N LEU A 210 -14.56 -6.68 2.64
CA LEU A 210 -14.98 -6.24 1.32
C LEU A 210 -13.80 -6.16 0.34
N LYS A 211 -12.69 -5.53 0.75
CA LYS A 211 -11.46 -5.45 -0.04
C LYS A 211 -10.98 -6.82 -0.50
N LYS A 212 -11.01 -7.84 0.35
CA LYS A 212 -10.63 -9.22 0.00
C LYS A 212 -11.56 -9.84 -1.02
N LEU A 213 -12.87 -9.64 -0.89
CA LEU A 213 -13.86 -10.14 -1.84
C LEU A 213 -13.71 -9.48 -3.22
N LEU A 214 -13.34 -8.20 -3.23
CA LEU A 214 -13.24 -7.40 -4.46
C LEU A 214 -11.85 -7.37 -5.07
N HIS A 215 -10.82 -7.88 -4.38
CA HIS A 215 -9.42 -7.77 -4.82
C HIS A 215 -9.20 -8.27 -6.25
N ASN A 216 -9.74 -9.44 -6.58
CA ASN A 216 -9.61 -10.03 -7.93
C ASN A 216 -10.27 -9.18 -9.02
N HIS A 217 -11.38 -8.52 -8.70
CA HIS A 217 -12.05 -7.62 -9.63
C HIS A 217 -11.18 -6.40 -9.90
N TYR A 218 -10.61 -5.81 -8.85
CA TYR A 218 -9.70 -4.65 -8.99
C TYR A 218 -8.41 -5.00 -9.75
N GLU A 219 -7.81 -6.16 -9.54
CA GLU A 219 -6.58 -6.53 -10.26
C GLU A 219 -6.82 -6.70 -11.76
N LYS A 220 -7.96 -7.28 -12.15
CA LYS A 220 -8.31 -7.48 -13.57
C LYS A 220 -8.40 -6.14 -14.33
N ASN A 221 -9.07 -5.16 -13.74
CA ASN A 221 -9.35 -3.89 -14.43
C ASN A 221 -8.16 -2.91 -14.39
N ARG A 222 -7.13 -3.16 -13.57
CA ARG A 222 -5.96 -2.25 -13.40
C ARG A 222 -5.01 -2.20 -14.59
N LEU A 223 -4.99 -3.25 -15.41
CA LEU A 223 -4.13 -3.34 -16.59
C LEU A 223 -4.88 -2.97 -17.87
N GLU A 224 -6.21 -2.83 -17.80
CA GLU A 224 -7.06 -2.40 -18.90
C GLU A 224 -7.11 -0.86 -18.94
N ALA A 225 -7.15 -0.28 -20.14
CA ALA A 225 -7.36 1.15 -20.28
C ALA A 225 -8.79 1.47 -19.83
N LYS A 226 -8.96 2.41 -18.89
CA LYS A 226 -10.30 2.83 -18.44
C LYS A 226 -11.13 3.32 -19.64
N ILE A 227 -12.28 2.70 -19.87
CA ILE A 227 -13.30 3.21 -20.78
C ILE A 227 -13.96 4.40 -20.07
N ASP A 228 -14.20 5.49 -20.81
CA ASP A 228 -14.62 6.81 -20.28
C ASP A 228 -16.08 6.86 -19.77
N ASP A 229 -16.79 5.73 -19.81
CA ASP A 229 -18.14 5.65 -19.26
C ASP A 229 -18.07 5.57 -17.74
N GLU A 230 -18.54 6.62 -17.07
CA GLU A 230 -18.69 6.64 -15.61
C GLU A 230 -19.53 5.43 -15.17
N TRP A 231 -18.90 4.46 -14.49
CA TRP A 231 -19.52 3.23 -13.99
C TRP A 231 -20.84 3.47 -13.23
N LYS A 232 -21.00 4.65 -12.64
CA LYS A 232 -22.19 5.13 -11.91
C LYS A 232 -23.47 5.08 -12.77
N TRP A 233 -23.35 5.18 -14.09
CA TRP A 233 -24.49 5.14 -15.02
C TRP A 233 -24.71 3.77 -15.66
N ASN A 234 -23.78 2.83 -15.47
CA ASN A 234 -23.87 1.49 -16.04
C ASN A 234 -24.27 0.46 -14.99
N TYR A 235 -25.56 0.45 -14.61
CA TYR A 235 -26.10 -0.44 -13.56
C TYR A 235 -25.97 -1.94 -13.88
N GLU A 236 -25.76 -2.30 -15.15
CA GLU A 236 -25.55 -3.69 -15.61
C GLU A 236 -24.10 -4.13 -15.48
N SER A 237 -23.18 -3.19 -15.25
CA SER A 237 -21.77 -3.51 -15.07
C SER A 237 -21.50 -4.18 -13.71
N SER A 238 -20.51 -5.07 -13.70
CA SER A 238 -19.98 -5.61 -12.46
C SER A 238 -19.33 -4.53 -11.59
N GLU A 239 -18.71 -3.51 -12.21
CA GLU A 239 -18.11 -2.37 -11.52
C GLU A 239 -19.15 -1.58 -10.71
N PHE A 240 -20.35 -1.36 -11.25
CA PHE A 240 -21.43 -0.70 -10.51
C PHE A 240 -21.78 -1.45 -9.24
N SER A 241 -22.04 -2.76 -9.34
CA SER A 241 -22.41 -3.56 -8.18
C SER A 241 -21.31 -3.60 -7.12
N VAL A 242 -20.05 -3.72 -7.56
CA VAL A 242 -18.87 -3.78 -6.71
C VAL A 242 -18.62 -2.46 -5.98
N ASN A 243 -18.61 -1.35 -6.71
CA ASN A 243 -18.32 -0.04 -6.14
C ASN A 243 -19.47 0.43 -5.24
N TYR A 244 -20.72 0.18 -5.64
CA TYR A 244 -21.89 0.54 -4.84
C TYR A 244 -21.95 -0.22 -3.52
N LEU A 245 -21.49 -1.48 -3.50
CA LEU A 245 -21.36 -2.25 -2.26
C LEU A 245 -20.40 -1.58 -1.26
N GLY A 246 -19.31 -0.97 -1.73
CA GLY A 246 -18.42 -0.17 -0.88
C GLY A 246 -19.11 1.03 -0.23
N HIS A 247 -19.93 1.74 -0.99
CA HIS A 247 -20.72 2.86 -0.47
C HIS A 247 -21.78 2.42 0.53
N ILE A 248 -22.50 1.32 0.24
CA ILE A 248 -23.45 0.72 1.19
C ILE A 248 -22.74 0.35 2.48
N LEU A 249 -21.57 -0.28 2.39
CA LEU A 249 -20.83 -0.70 3.56
C LEU A 249 -20.45 0.50 4.43
N HIS A 250 -19.89 1.56 3.84
CA HIS A 250 -19.51 2.76 4.57
C HIS A 250 -20.72 3.37 5.30
N TYR A 251 -21.89 3.42 4.64
CA TYR A 251 -23.13 3.87 5.26
C TYR A 251 -23.55 2.99 6.45
N VAL A 252 -23.49 1.67 6.30
CA VAL A 252 -23.81 0.71 7.38
C VAL A 252 -22.86 0.89 8.57
N GLU A 253 -21.56 1.09 8.34
CA GLU A 253 -20.61 1.38 9.41
C GLU A 253 -20.95 2.67 10.16
N GLY A 254 -21.36 3.72 9.43
CA GLY A 254 -21.86 4.95 10.04
C GLY A 254 -23.08 4.73 10.92
N MET A 255 -24.05 3.93 10.46
CA MET A 255 -25.23 3.57 11.25
C MET A 255 -24.88 2.77 12.52
N ILE A 256 -23.93 1.82 12.41
CA ILE A 256 -23.43 1.05 13.56
C ILE A 256 -22.86 2.00 14.61
N MET A 257 -22.05 2.99 14.18
CA MET A 257 -21.48 3.99 15.07
C MET A 257 -22.55 4.83 15.76
N GLU A 258 -23.57 5.28 15.03
CA GLU A 258 -24.66 6.08 15.60
C GLU A 258 -25.44 5.30 16.68
N ILE A 259 -25.81 4.05 16.40
CA ILE A 259 -26.54 3.20 17.35
C ILE A 259 -25.69 2.94 18.59
N ARG A 260 -24.40 2.62 18.40
CA ARG A 260 -23.44 2.40 19.48
C ARG A 260 -23.34 3.61 20.39
N ASN A 261 -23.22 4.81 19.84
CA ASN A 261 -23.11 6.04 20.63
C ASN A 261 -24.39 6.28 21.46
N LYS A 262 -25.58 6.06 20.88
CA LYS A 262 -26.87 6.20 21.61
C LYS A 262 -27.02 5.19 22.77
N GLN A 263 -26.42 4.01 22.66
CA GLN A 263 -26.44 3.02 23.75
C GLN A 263 -25.50 3.40 24.90
N GLY A 264 -24.40 4.10 24.63
CA GLY A 264 -23.44 4.55 25.65
C GLY A 264 -23.82 5.86 26.36
N GLU A 265 -24.85 6.57 25.88
CA GLU A 265 -25.38 7.80 26.50
C GLU A 265 -26.49 7.55 27.54
N ASN A 266 -26.86 6.28 27.79
CA ASN A 266 -27.81 5.87 28.84
C ASN A 266 -27.09 5.20 30.02
#